data_AF-A0A7S2TRC0-F1
#
_entry.id   AF-A0A7S2TRC0-F1
#
_cell.length_a   1.000
_cell.length_b   1.000
_cell.length_c   1.000
_cell.angle_alpha   90.00
_cell.angle_beta   90.00
_cell.angle_gamma   90.00
#
_symmetry.space_group_name_H-M   'P 1'
#
loop_
_entity.id
_entity.type
_entity.pdbx_description
1 polymer ?
#
loop_
_entity_poly.entity_id
_entity_poly.type
_entity_poly.pdbx_seq_one_letter_code
_entity_poly.pdbx_strand_id
1 'polypeptide(L)'
;SAMTAWGYTSECLNENCTLRTPYKMGPDGRTKEQPRFTTVSENIVREIGIWQKQSSFWFQAVTAQTHLVANVHFNGPRAGINFNDGFGGGDIIEKNLVLNCVRESGDHGPWNSWDRVPYITTIRNGQPSIRPKWREIRNNLILSVYSSQEAIDTDDGSAYYHTHDNFFAYAAHGLKSDFGGHHNHHTNNIYAYVADCYGVGNNDWFLDNTCVTTSSNGGFMSDCNLPSTMVVGNNTVCNEKGQWSVKICNTSNTVTGWPSDSQMIQWAKAKLREKL
;
A
#
# COMPACT_ATOMS: atom_id res chain seq x y z
N SER A 1 -2.63 8.36 -17.12
CA SER A 1 -1.52 8.40 -16.14
C SER A 1 -0.35 9.19 -16.69
N ALA A 2 0.49 9.77 -15.83
CA ALA A 2 1.67 10.52 -16.28
C ALA A 2 2.77 9.58 -16.79
N MET A 3 3.01 8.48 -16.07
CA MET A 3 3.91 7.41 -16.46
C MET A 3 3.19 6.07 -16.32
N THR A 4 3.52 5.14 -17.22
CA THR A 4 2.91 3.82 -17.26
C THR A 4 3.91 2.76 -17.70
N ALA A 5 3.84 1.58 -17.09
CA ALA A 5 4.50 0.38 -17.57
C ALA A 5 3.48 -0.73 -17.78
N TRP A 6 3.48 -1.30 -18.98
CA TRP A 6 2.58 -2.39 -19.34
C TRP A 6 3.26 -3.28 -20.37
N GLY A 7 3.48 -4.55 -20.02
CA GLY A 7 4.02 -5.56 -20.92
C GLY A 7 3.06 -6.69 -21.25
N TYR A 8 3.64 -7.76 -21.76
CA TYR A 8 2.92 -8.97 -22.15
C TYR A 8 3.43 -10.18 -21.38
N THR A 9 2.55 -11.17 -21.25
CA THR A 9 2.91 -12.52 -20.81
C THR A 9 3.01 -13.46 -22.01
N SER A 10 3.17 -14.75 -21.79
CA SER A 10 3.14 -15.73 -22.86
C SER A 10 1.70 -16.03 -23.31
N GLU A 11 1.57 -16.76 -24.41
CA GLU A 11 0.30 -17.35 -24.84
C GLU A 11 -0.05 -18.62 -24.05
N CYS A 12 0.85 -19.14 -23.22
CA CYS A 12 0.65 -20.41 -22.52
C CYS A 12 -0.35 -20.28 -21.38
N LEU A 13 -1.41 -21.09 -21.40
CA LEU A 13 -2.42 -21.18 -20.34
C LEU A 13 -2.07 -22.16 -19.24
N ASN A 14 -1.12 -23.07 -19.48
CA ASN A 14 -0.66 -24.06 -18.52
C ASN A 14 0.85 -24.23 -18.57
N GLU A 15 1.41 -24.90 -17.56
CA GLU A 15 2.85 -25.04 -17.35
C GLU A 15 3.60 -25.60 -18.56
N ASN A 16 3.00 -26.60 -19.23
CA ASN A 16 3.56 -27.29 -20.40
C ASN A 16 3.26 -26.60 -21.74
N CYS A 17 2.55 -25.46 -21.73
CA CYS A 17 2.11 -24.72 -22.91
C CYS A 17 1.35 -25.56 -23.96
N THR A 18 0.61 -26.58 -23.52
CA THR A 18 -0.24 -27.39 -24.40
C THR A 18 -1.57 -26.71 -24.70
N LEU A 19 -1.97 -25.76 -23.85
CA LEU A 19 -3.10 -24.86 -24.06
C LEU A 19 -2.60 -23.44 -24.28
N ARG A 20 -3.16 -22.75 -25.28
CA ARG A 20 -2.74 -21.40 -25.65
C ARG A 20 -3.90 -20.42 -25.81
N THR A 21 -3.67 -19.16 -25.48
CA THR A 21 -4.52 -18.04 -25.86
C THR A 21 -4.12 -17.49 -27.23
N PRO A 22 -5.04 -16.86 -27.98
CA PRO A 22 -4.71 -16.19 -29.25
C PRO A 22 -3.94 -14.87 -29.06
N TYR A 23 -3.80 -14.40 -27.83
CA TYR A 23 -3.10 -13.16 -27.48
C TYR A 23 -2.15 -13.40 -26.31
N LYS A 24 -1.08 -12.61 -26.21
CA LYS A 24 -0.03 -12.69 -25.18
C LYS A 24 -0.46 -12.16 -23.80
N MET A 25 -1.49 -12.80 -23.24
CA MET A 25 -2.16 -12.40 -21.99
C MET A 25 -2.44 -13.62 -21.08
N GLY A 26 -1.72 -14.73 -21.27
CA GLY A 26 -1.83 -15.92 -20.43
C GLY A 26 -1.24 -15.71 -19.02
N PRO A 27 -1.43 -16.65 -18.09
CA PRO A 27 -0.88 -16.56 -16.73
C PRO A 27 0.66 -16.74 -16.68
N ASP A 28 1.29 -17.24 -17.74
CA ASP A 28 2.72 -17.53 -17.76
C ASP A 28 3.57 -16.30 -18.14
N GLY A 29 4.16 -15.68 -17.12
CA GLY A 29 5.02 -14.48 -17.22
C GLY A 29 6.50 -14.77 -17.47
N ARG A 30 6.89 -15.98 -17.88
CA ARG A 30 8.31 -16.37 -18.04
C ARG A 30 8.96 -15.84 -19.32
N THR A 31 8.20 -15.30 -20.28
CA THR A 31 8.69 -14.84 -21.60
C THR A 31 9.56 -13.58 -21.58
N LYS A 32 9.68 -12.90 -20.44
CA LYS A 32 10.50 -11.68 -20.26
C LYS A 32 10.06 -10.51 -21.17
N GLU A 33 8.79 -10.47 -21.56
CA GLU A 33 8.18 -9.38 -22.35
C GLU A 33 7.50 -8.30 -21.48
N GLN A 34 7.66 -8.42 -20.17
CA GLN A 34 7.26 -7.45 -19.16
C GLN A 34 8.33 -6.36 -18.93
N PRO A 35 7.95 -5.10 -18.69
CA PRO A 35 8.84 -4.13 -18.08
C PRO A 35 9.34 -4.62 -16.72
N ARG A 36 10.66 -4.56 -16.53
CA ARG A 36 11.32 -4.93 -15.27
C ARG A 36 12.47 -3.98 -14.99
N PHE A 37 12.80 -3.80 -13.72
CA PHE A 37 13.89 -2.93 -13.28
C PHE A 37 13.68 -1.48 -13.75
N THR A 38 12.42 -1.04 -13.80
CA THR A 38 12.06 0.34 -14.15
C THR A 38 12.36 1.24 -12.95
N THR A 39 13.20 2.25 -13.12
CA THR A 39 13.40 3.29 -12.11
C THR A 39 12.69 4.58 -12.54
N VAL A 40 11.85 5.11 -11.66
CA VAL A 40 11.23 6.44 -11.78
C VAL A 40 11.68 7.24 -10.57
N SER A 41 12.56 8.21 -10.79
CA SER A 41 13.20 8.95 -9.71
C SER A 41 13.16 10.45 -9.90
N GLU A 42 13.00 11.19 -8.79
CA GLU A 42 13.21 12.65 -8.75
C GLU A 42 12.28 13.47 -9.67
N ASN A 43 11.05 12.99 -9.88
CA ASN A 43 10.07 13.68 -10.71
C ASN A 43 9.09 14.51 -9.89
N ILE A 44 8.55 15.56 -10.53
CA ILE A 44 7.37 16.29 -10.04
C ILE A 44 6.24 16.08 -11.04
N VAL A 45 5.14 15.45 -10.61
CA VAL A 45 3.94 15.25 -11.43
C VAL A 45 2.75 15.89 -10.75
N ARG A 46 2.06 16.80 -11.43
CA ARG A 46 0.93 17.52 -10.85
C ARG A 46 -0.18 17.79 -11.86
N GLU A 47 -1.39 18.01 -11.34
CA GLU A 47 -2.55 18.47 -12.12
C GLU A 47 -2.85 17.58 -13.35
N ILE A 48 -2.86 16.26 -13.13
CA ILE A 48 -3.19 15.30 -14.18
C ILE A 48 -4.67 14.96 -14.17
N GLY A 49 -5.16 14.28 -15.22
CA GLY A 49 -6.50 13.70 -15.20
C GLY A 49 -7.63 14.67 -15.56
N ILE A 50 -7.36 15.69 -16.37
CA ILE A 50 -8.40 16.61 -16.87
C ILE A 50 -9.50 15.84 -17.60
N TRP A 51 -9.11 14.89 -18.47
CA TRP A 51 -10.04 14.13 -19.31
C TRP A 51 -10.30 12.70 -18.80
N GLN A 52 -9.24 11.96 -18.46
CA GLN A 52 -9.35 10.59 -17.96
C GLN A 52 -9.11 10.54 -16.45
N LYS A 53 -10.18 10.29 -15.69
CA LYS A 53 -10.20 10.26 -14.23
C LYS A 53 -9.59 9.00 -13.64
N GLN A 54 -9.41 7.95 -14.43
CA GLN A 54 -8.64 6.76 -14.08
C GLN A 54 -7.13 6.96 -14.36
N SER A 55 -6.58 8.09 -13.94
CA SER A 55 -5.16 8.45 -14.16
C SER A 55 -4.39 8.58 -12.85
N SER A 56 -3.17 8.03 -12.85
CA SER A 56 -2.24 8.08 -11.74
C SER A 56 -0.93 8.78 -12.13
N PHE A 57 -0.12 9.20 -11.16
CA PHE A 57 1.28 9.53 -11.42
C PHE A 57 2.00 8.33 -12.01
N TRP A 58 1.85 7.17 -11.35
CA TRP A 58 2.35 5.90 -11.82
C TRP A 58 1.22 4.88 -11.93
N PHE A 59 1.12 4.25 -13.10
CA PHE A 59 0.31 3.05 -13.31
C PHE A 59 1.21 1.91 -13.76
N GLN A 60 0.98 0.71 -13.24
CA GLN A 60 1.60 -0.49 -13.80
C GLN A 60 0.63 -1.65 -13.94
N ALA A 61 0.84 -2.44 -14.99
CA ALA A 61 0.22 -3.74 -15.23
C ALA A 61 1.25 -4.69 -15.86
N VAL A 62 1.22 -5.98 -15.56
CA VAL A 62 2.17 -6.99 -16.09
C VAL A 62 3.61 -6.46 -16.06
N THR A 63 4.01 -5.99 -14.87
CA THR A 63 5.26 -5.25 -14.62
C THR A 63 5.75 -5.62 -13.23
N ALA A 64 7.07 -5.71 -13.04
CA ALA A 64 7.66 -6.11 -11.77
C ALA A 64 8.99 -5.40 -11.50
N GLN A 65 9.44 -5.38 -10.26
CA GLN A 65 10.72 -4.80 -9.87
C GLN A 65 10.85 -3.32 -10.25
N THR A 66 9.75 -2.59 -10.16
CA THR A 66 9.72 -1.13 -10.31
C THR A 66 10.32 -0.48 -9.07
N HIS A 67 11.15 0.54 -9.25
CA HIS A 67 11.68 1.39 -8.18
C HIS A 67 11.15 2.81 -8.35
N LEU A 68 10.19 3.20 -7.51
CA LEU A 68 9.67 4.56 -7.44
C LEU A 68 10.35 5.27 -6.27
N VAL A 69 11.24 6.22 -6.55
CA VAL A 69 12.06 6.86 -5.50
C VAL A 69 12.09 8.38 -5.60
N ALA A 70 11.89 9.06 -4.47
CA ALA A 70 12.06 10.52 -4.38
C ALA A 70 11.18 11.33 -5.36
N ASN A 71 10.00 10.82 -5.73
CA ASN A 71 9.05 11.55 -6.57
C ASN A 71 8.07 12.37 -5.73
N VAL A 72 7.59 13.45 -6.30
CA VAL A 72 6.52 14.28 -5.74
C VAL A 72 5.32 14.24 -6.69
N HIS A 73 4.19 13.74 -6.19
CA HIS A 73 2.93 13.78 -6.90
C HIS A 73 1.86 14.51 -6.10
N PHE A 74 1.15 15.43 -6.76
CA PHE A 74 -0.02 16.06 -6.18
C PHE A 74 -1.11 16.40 -7.17
N ASN A 75 -2.32 16.61 -6.66
CA ASN A 75 -3.46 17.09 -7.43
C ASN A 75 -3.84 16.11 -8.56
N GLY A 76 -4.02 14.84 -8.20
CA GLY A 76 -4.45 13.75 -9.09
C GLY A 76 -5.94 13.40 -8.91
N PRO A 77 -6.63 12.89 -9.96
CA PRO A 77 -8.06 12.56 -9.88
C PRO A 77 -8.32 11.27 -9.09
N ARG A 78 -7.37 10.33 -9.11
CA ARG A 78 -7.40 8.98 -8.51
C ARG A 78 -6.18 8.78 -7.59
N ALA A 79 -5.93 7.56 -7.16
CA ALA A 79 -4.67 7.10 -6.57
C ALA A 79 -3.49 7.61 -7.41
N GLY A 80 -2.49 8.17 -6.72
CA GLY A 80 -1.25 8.62 -7.33
C GLY A 80 -0.36 7.49 -7.80
N ILE A 81 -0.35 6.36 -7.09
CA ILE A 81 0.37 5.15 -7.45
C ILE A 81 -0.63 4.00 -7.52
N ASN A 82 -0.73 3.35 -8.68
CA ASN A 82 -1.70 2.30 -8.92
C ASN A 82 -1.06 1.05 -9.53
N PHE A 83 -1.13 -0.07 -8.82
CA PHE A 83 -0.67 -1.37 -9.29
C PHE A 83 -1.89 -2.20 -9.71
N ASN A 84 -2.05 -2.44 -11.01
CA ASN A 84 -3.28 -3.03 -11.54
C ASN A 84 -3.38 -4.56 -11.36
N ASP A 85 -2.26 -5.20 -11.07
CA ASP A 85 -2.15 -6.65 -10.87
C ASP A 85 -0.96 -7.00 -9.95
N GLY A 86 -0.90 -8.27 -9.51
CA GLY A 86 0.17 -8.79 -8.68
C GLY A 86 1.40 -9.30 -9.42
N PHE A 87 1.60 -8.98 -10.70
CA PHE A 87 2.63 -9.59 -11.54
C PHE A 87 4.04 -9.52 -10.92
N GLY A 88 4.61 -10.67 -10.54
CA GLY A 88 6.04 -10.86 -10.24
C GLY A 88 6.60 -10.24 -8.95
N GLY A 89 6.16 -9.04 -8.59
CA GLY A 89 6.56 -8.29 -7.39
C GLY A 89 8.01 -7.81 -7.36
N GLY A 90 8.54 -7.60 -6.15
CA GLY A 90 9.89 -7.06 -5.96
C GLY A 90 10.00 -5.56 -6.21
N ASP A 91 8.86 -4.87 -6.27
CA ASP A 91 8.78 -3.42 -6.39
C ASP A 91 9.21 -2.73 -5.08
N ILE A 92 9.83 -1.56 -5.21
CA ILE A 92 10.28 -0.72 -4.10
C ILE A 92 9.70 0.68 -4.31
N ILE A 93 8.88 1.12 -3.38
CA ILE A 93 8.23 2.43 -3.37
C ILE A 93 8.76 3.16 -2.14
N GLU A 94 9.71 4.08 -2.34
CA GLU A 94 10.35 4.75 -1.22
C GLU A 94 10.60 6.24 -1.38
N LYS A 95 10.60 6.98 -0.28
CA LYS A 95 10.93 8.41 -0.24
C LYS A 95 10.04 9.28 -1.14
N ASN A 96 8.84 8.81 -1.52
CA ASN A 96 7.92 9.59 -2.34
C ASN A 96 7.02 10.47 -1.46
N LEU A 97 6.65 11.63 -2.00
CA LEU A 97 5.59 12.48 -1.48
C LEU A 97 4.37 12.37 -2.39
N VAL A 98 3.26 11.83 -1.87
CA VAL A 98 1.99 11.72 -2.60
C VAL A 98 0.91 12.44 -1.81
N LEU A 99 0.32 13.50 -2.36
CA LEU A 99 -0.71 14.27 -1.67
C LEU A 99 -1.83 14.68 -2.60
N ASN A 100 -2.98 15.05 -2.03
CA ASN A 100 -4.07 15.63 -2.81
C ASN A 100 -4.49 14.79 -4.04
N CYS A 101 -4.61 13.49 -3.81
CA CYS A 101 -5.11 12.49 -4.75
C CYS A 101 -6.58 12.17 -4.45
N VAL A 102 -7.21 11.35 -5.30
CA VAL A 102 -8.61 10.91 -5.09
C VAL A 102 -9.60 12.10 -5.06
N ARG A 103 -9.32 13.14 -5.86
CA ARG A 103 -10.16 14.35 -5.94
C ARG A 103 -11.47 14.13 -6.68
N GLU A 104 -11.50 13.15 -7.58
CA GLU A 104 -12.62 12.90 -8.50
C GLU A 104 -12.96 11.40 -8.61
N SER A 105 -12.46 10.60 -7.68
CA SER A 105 -12.82 9.20 -7.48
C SER A 105 -13.08 8.93 -6.00
N GLY A 106 -13.24 7.68 -5.60
CA GLY A 106 -13.37 7.24 -4.22
C GLY A 106 -13.10 5.75 -4.11
N ASP A 107 -13.40 5.17 -2.94
CA ASP A 107 -13.26 3.72 -2.65
C ASP A 107 -11.83 3.21 -2.47
N HIS A 108 -10.84 4.10 -2.53
CA HIS A 108 -9.44 3.76 -2.38
C HIS A 108 -8.60 4.92 -1.83
N GLY A 109 -7.31 4.66 -1.57
CA GLY A 109 -6.32 5.63 -1.13
C GLY A 109 -5.50 6.31 -2.25
N PRO A 110 -4.55 7.18 -1.89
CA PRO A 110 -3.53 7.71 -2.81
C PRO A 110 -2.57 6.64 -3.34
N TRP A 111 -2.47 5.50 -2.66
CA TRP A 111 -1.82 4.29 -3.13
C TRP A 111 -2.85 3.17 -3.22
N ASN A 112 -2.85 2.43 -4.32
CA ASN A 112 -3.83 1.38 -4.57
C ASN A 112 -3.23 0.18 -5.33
N SER A 113 -3.66 -1.03 -5.00
CA SER A 113 -3.40 -2.22 -5.80
C SER A 113 -4.60 -3.15 -5.98
N TRP A 114 -4.62 -3.89 -7.09
CA TRP A 114 -5.47 -5.07 -7.29
C TRP A 114 -4.61 -6.28 -7.64
N ASP A 115 -5.07 -7.48 -7.30
CA ASP A 115 -4.45 -8.75 -7.73
C ASP A 115 -5.49 -9.87 -7.92
N ARG A 116 -6.18 -9.85 -9.06
CA ARG A 116 -7.24 -10.81 -9.39
C ARG A 116 -6.75 -12.04 -10.16
N VAL A 117 -5.47 -12.09 -10.54
CA VAL A 117 -4.92 -13.12 -11.44
C VAL A 117 -3.54 -13.58 -10.96
N PRO A 118 -3.35 -14.87 -10.63
CA PRO A 118 -2.03 -15.39 -10.33
C PRO A 118 -1.18 -15.52 -11.60
N TYR A 119 0.05 -14.99 -11.56
CA TYR A 119 1.02 -15.11 -12.65
C TYR A 119 2.16 -16.06 -12.29
N ILE A 120 2.47 -17.00 -13.19
CA ILE A 120 3.65 -17.87 -13.06
C ILE A 120 4.88 -17.06 -13.45
N THR A 121 5.75 -16.78 -12.49
CA THR A 121 7.01 -16.05 -12.72
C THR A 121 8.18 -16.77 -12.06
N THR A 122 9.40 -16.41 -12.45
CA THR A 122 10.64 -16.84 -11.77
C THR A 122 11.25 -15.73 -10.91
N ILE A 123 10.53 -14.63 -10.68
CA ILE A 123 11.10 -13.39 -10.09
C ILE A 123 11.41 -13.56 -8.60
N ARG A 124 10.60 -14.34 -7.88
CA ARG A 124 10.77 -14.53 -6.42
C ARG A 124 12.13 -15.13 -6.06
N ASN A 125 12.51 -16.22 -6.70
CA ASN A 125 13.70 -17.00 -6.33
C ASN A 125 14.33 -17.78 -7.49
N GLY A 126 14.02 -17.43 -8.75
CA GLY A 126 14.51 -18.13 -9.94
C GLY A 126 13.70 -19.37 -10.35
N GLN A 127 12.81 -19.88 -9.49
CA GLN A 127 11.96 -21.03 -9.80
C GLN A 127 10.54 -20.59 -10.19
N PRO A 128 9.87 -21.29 -11.14
CA PRO A 128 8.49 -20.99 -11.49
C PRO A 128 7.56 -21.06 -10.28
N SER A 129 6.79 -20.00 -10.04
CA SER A 129 5.84 -19.91 -8.94
C SER A 129 4.78 -18.85 -9.23
N ILE A 130 3.58 -19.03 -8.65
CA ILE A 130 2.53 -18.01 -8.59
C ILE A 130 2.72 -17.03 -7.43
N ARG A 131 3.67 -17.30 -6.52
CA ARG A 131 3.95 -16.40 -5.40
C ARG A 131 4.87 -15.27 -5.88
N PRO A 132 4.44 -14.00 -5.81
CA PRO A 132 5.30 -12.89 -6.19
C PRO A 132 6.46 -12.73 -5.19
N LYS A 133 7.45 -11.94 -5.58
CA LYS A 133 8.45 -11.41 -4.65
C LYS A 133 7.80 -10.31 -3.79
N TRP A 134 8.14 -10.25 -2.51
CA TRP A 134 7.69 -9.19 -1.62
C TRP A 134 7.98 -7.80 -2.19
N ARG A 135 7.03 -6.89 -1.99
CA ARG A 135 7.11 -5.48 -2.36
C ARG A 135 7.32 -4.64 -1.10
N GLU A 136 8.10 -3.59 -1.24
CA GLU A 136 8.45 -2.69 -0.14
C GLU A 136 7.79 -1.34 -0.36
N ILE A 137 7.01 -0.86 0.61
CA ILE A 137 6.49 0.51 0.66
C ILE A 137 7.07 1.16 1.90
N ARG A 138 8.05 2.05 1.74
CA ARG A 138 8.79 2.58 2.89
C ARG A 138 9.24 4.02 2.81
N ASN A 139 9.34 4.67 3.96
CA ASN A 139 9.85 6.05 4.06
C ASN A 139 9.09 7.06 3.16
N ASN A 140 7.83 6.80 2.82
CA ASN A 140 7.00 7.71 2.05
C ASN A 140 6.23 8.67 2.97
N LEU A 141 5.90 9.85 2.43
CA LEU A 141 4.93 10.77 3.00
C LEU A 141 3.68 10.75 2.12
N ILE A 142 2.56 10.23 2.65
CA ILE A 142 1.29 10.21 1.92
C ILE A 142 0.23 11.01 2.68
N LEU A 143 -0.37 11.99 2.01
CA LEU A 143 -1.39 12.87 2.58
C LEU A 143 -2.73 12.71 1.84
N SER A 144 -3.68 12.08 2.52
CA SER A 144 -5.01 11.71 2.04
C SER A 144 -6.03 12.82 2.34
N VAL A 145 -6.12 13.85 1.50
CA VAL A 145 -6.88 15.09 1.84
C VAL A 145 -8.29 15.22 1.22
N TYR A 146 -8.69 14.30 0.33
CA TYR A 146 -10.02 14.28 -0.32
C TYR A 146 -10.76 12.97 0.03
N SER A 147 -11.40 12.32 -0.94
CA SER A 147 -12.24 11.12 -0.75
C SER A 147 -11.43 9.83 -0.55
N SER A 148 -10.29 9.92 0.14
CA SER A 148 -9.40 8.79 0.41
C SER A 148 -9.94 7.97 1.59
N GLN A 149 -10.38 6.75 1.32
CA GLN A 149 -10.83 5.85 2.38
C GLN A 149 -9.63 5.29 3.15
N GLU A 150 -8.53 4.94 2.48
CA GLU A 150 -7.36 4.31 3.09
C GLU A 150 -6.07 5.08 2.83
N ALA A 151 -5.06 4.85 3.69
CA ALA A 151 -3.71 5.32 3.41
C ALA A 151 -3.02 4.45 2.36
N ILE A 152 -3.17 3.12 2.50
CA ILE A 152 -2.65 2.09 1.61
C ILE A 152 -3.80 1.11 1.36
N ASP A 153 -4.33 1.12 0.14
CA ASP A 153 -5.42 0.24 -0.26
C ASP A 153 -4.88 -1.00 -1.01
N THR A 154 -4.88 -2.16 -0.35
CA THR A 154 -4.60 -3.45 -0.99
C THR A 154 -5.91 -4.18 -1.27
N ASP A 155 -6.49 -3.91 -2.43
CA ASP A 155 -7.80 -4.42 -2.84
C ASP A 155 -7.67 -5.73 -3.63
N ASP A 156 -8.78 -6.46 -3.76
CA ASP A 156 -8.96 -7.72 -4.51
C ASP A 156 -7.72 -8.62 -4.62
N GLY A 157 -7.48 -9.47 -3.63
CA GLY A 157 -6.42 -10.49 -3.70
C GLY A 157 -4.99 -9.95 -3.57
N SER A 158 -4.82 -8.64 -3.43
CA SER A 158 -3.50 -8.00 -3.27
C SER A 158 -2.71 -8.61 -2.12
N ALA A 159 -1.46 -8.97 -2.42
CA ALA A 159 -0.63 -9.73 -1.49
C ALA A 159 0.88 -9.47 -1.60
N TYR A 160 1.59 -9.86 -0.54
CA TYR A 160 3.04 -9.79 -0.39
C TYR A 160 3.57 -8.34 -0.37
N TYR A 161 2.94 -7.49 0.45
CA TYR A 161 3.36 -6.12 0.70
C TYR A 161 3.92 -5.96 2.11
N HIS A 162 5.13 -5.44 2.21
CA HIS A 162 5.68 -4.94 3.46
C HIS A 162 5.65 -3.41 3.43
N THR A 163 4.69 -2.85 4.18
CA THR A 163 4.52 -1.42 4.34
C THR A 163 5.16 -1.00 5.64
N HIS A 164 6.26 -0.26 5.62
CA HIS A 164 6.98 0.08 6.84
C HIS A 164 7.68 1.44 6.84
N ASP A 165 7.87 2.03 8.01
CA ASP A 165 8.59 3.30 8.15
C ASP A 165 7.99 4.49 7.37
N ASN A 166 6.70 4.46 7.05
CA ASN A 166 6.03 5.56 6.37
C ASN A 166 5.36 6.54 7.36
N PHE A 167 5.06 7.73 6.86
CA PHE A 167 4.17 8.68 7.50
C PHE A 167 2.95 8.92 6.60
N PHE A 168 1.78 8.54 7.10
CA PHE A 168 0.50 8.69 6.43
C PHE A 168 -0.35 9.68 7.21
N ALA A 169 -1.07 10.57 6.53
CA ALA A 169 -1.98 11.49 7.21
C ALA A 169 -3.34 11.60 6.54
N TYR A 170 -4.37 11.80 7.36
CA TYR A 170 -5.74 12.22 6.97
C TYR A 170 -6.59 11.17 6.23
N ALA A 171 -6.13 9.93 6.09
CA ALA A 171 -6.98 8.87 5.57
C ALA A 171 -8.12 8.53 6.55
N ALA A 172 -9.28 8.07 6.08
CA ALA A 172 -10.31 7.58 6.99
C ALA A 172 -9.82 6.35 7.77
N HIS A 173 -9.19 5.40 7.07
CA HIS A 173 -8.64 4.18 7.64
C HIS A 173 -7.15 4.05 7.29
N GLY A 174 -6.40 3.34 8.13
CA GLY A 174 -4.98 3.08 7.85
C GLY A 174 -4.76 2.01 6.78
N LEU A 175 -4.65 0.76 7.22
CA LEU A 175 -4.48 -0.44 6.38
C LEU A 175 -5.83 -1.01 5.92
N LYS A 176 -5.93 -1.49 4.67
CA LYS A 176 -7.03 -2.35 4.16
C LYS A 176 -6.47 -3.50 3.34
N SER A 177 -7.08 -4.68 3.50
CA SER A 177 -6.76 -5.91 2.76
C SER A 177 -8.06 -6.66 2.46
N ASP A 178 -8.63 -6.48 1.28
CA ASP A 178 -9.97 -6.97 0.95
C ASP A 178 -9.98 -8.18 0.01
N PHE A 179 -11.16 -8.84 -0.06
CA PHE A 179 -11.53 -9.88 -1.02
C PHE A 179 -10.44 -10.93 -1.32
N GLY A 180 -9.86 -11.50 -0.26
CA GLY A 180 -8.85 -12.57 -0.38
C GLY A 180 -7.40 -12.08 -0.42
N GLY A 181 -7.16 -10.77 -0.22
CA GLY A 181 -5.82 -10.23 0.06
C GLY A 181 -5.19 -10.89 1.29
N HIS A 182 -3.86 -11.00 1.31
CA HIS A 182 -3.11 -11.67 2.38
C HIS A 182 -1.62 -11.34 2.30
N HIS A 183 -0.83 -11.74 3.30
CA HIS A 183 0.58 -11.38 3.42
C HIS A 183 0.79 -9.86 3.30
N ASN A 184 -0.07 -9.07 3.94
CA ASN A 184 -0.01 -7.61 4.00
C ASN A 184 0.49 -7.20 5.40
N HIS A 185 1.77 -6.81 5.47
CA HIS A 185 2.45 -6.54 6.72
C HIS A 185 2.70 -5.05 6.89
N HIS A 186 2.09 -4.46 7.92
CA HIS A 186 2.21 -3.05 8.24
C HIS A 186 2.97 -2.89 9.56
N THR A 187 4.22 -2.41 9.46
CA THR A 187 5.11 -2.31 10.62
C THR A 187 5.74 -0.95 10.76
N ASN A 188 5.82 -0.41 11.98
CA ASN A 188 6.58 0.82 12.24
C ASN A 188 6.17 2.01 11.35
N ASN A 189 4.90 2.12 10.97
CA ASN A 189 4.35 3.28 10.28
C ASN A 189 3.75 4.27 11.28
N ILE A 190 3.51 5.49 10.81
CA ILE A 190 2.73 6.49 11.52
C ILE A 190 1.48 6.79 10.72
N TYR A 191 0.32 6.50 11.31
CA TYR A 191 -1.01 6.83 10.80
C TYR A 191 -1.53 8.06 11.54
N ALA A 192 -1.32 9.24 10.98
CA ALA A 192 -1.65 10.51 11.59
C ALA A 192 -3.07 10.96 11.23
N TYR A 193 -3.86 11.33 12.23
CA TYR A 193 -5.20 11.88 12.06
C TYR A 193 -6.13 11.00 11.23
N VAL A 194 -6.15 9.69 11.54
CA VAL A 194 -7.05 8.72 10.91
C VAL A 194 -8.32 8.51 11.73
N ALA A 195 -9.43 8.11 11.12
CA ALA A 195 -10.61 7.70 11.89
C ALA A 195 -10.34 6.36 12.58
N ASP A 196 -9.85 5.37 11.83
CA ASP A 196 -9.44 4.06 12.34
C ASP A 196 -8.01 3.68 11.93
N CYS A 197 -7.25 3.09 12.85
CA CYS A 197 -5.86 2.71 12.61
C CYS A 197 -5.68 1.64 11.53
N TYR A 198 -6.67 0.78 11.36
CA TYR A 198 -6.76 -0.20 10.27
C TYR A 198 -8.24 -0.50 10.01
N GLY A 199 -8.57 -0.75 8.75
CA GLY A 199 -9.90 -1.15 8.31
C GLY A 199 -10.20 -2.61 8.59
N VAL A 200 -11.36 -3.07 8.12
CA VAL A 200 -11.75 -4.48 8.13
C VAL A 200 -11.12 -5.23 6.95
N GLY A 201 -11.27 -6.55 6.92
CA GLY A 201 -10.75 -7.41 5.84
C GLY A 201 -9.75 -8.46 6.33
N ASN A 202 -9.06 -9.08 5.38
CA ASN A 202 -8.03 -10.10 5.60
C ASN A 202 -6.67 -9.45 5.90
N ASN A 203 -6.64 -8.62 6.95
CA ASN A 203 -5.39 -8.00 7.41
C ASN A 203 -4.51 -9.05 8.10
N ASP A 204 -3.20 -8.98 7.86
CA ASP A 204 -2.25 -9.85 8.55
C ASP A 204 -1.54 -9.10 9.67
N TRP A 205 -0.56 -8.25 9.40
CA TRP A 205 0.24 -7.69 10.50
C TRP A 205 0.02 -6.19 10.67
N PHE A 206 -0.24 -5.79 11.91
CA PHE A 206 -0.26 -4.39 12.33
C PHE A 206 0.58 -4.26 13.62
N LEU A 207 1.88 -4.10 13.44
CA LEU A 207 2.88 -4.17 14.52
C LEU A 207 3.70 -2.90 14.63
N ASP A 208 4.03 -2.49 15.86
CA ASP A 208 4.93 -1.35 16.13
C ASP A 208 4.49 -0.02 15.48
N ASN A 209 3.22 0.10 15.08
CA ASN A 209 2.72 1.31 14.43
C ASN A 209 2.32 2.35 15.48
N THR A 210 2.45 3.62 15.12
CA THR A 210 1.84 4.72 15.86
C THR A 210 0.61 5.21 15.12
N CYS A 211 -0.50 5.35 15.80
CA CYS A 211 -1.75 5.79 15.21
C CYS A 211 -2.33 6.94 16.02
N VAL A 212 -2.45 8.11 15.40
CA VAL A 212 -3.10 9.29 15.99
C VAL A 212 -4.50 9.35 15.42
N THR A 213 -5.50 9.06 16.24
CA THR A 213 -6.89 8.97 15.78
C THR A 213 -7.60 10.31 15.93
N THR A 214 -8.60 10.58 15.09
CA THR A 214 -9.47 11.78 15.21
C THR A 214 -10.57 11.61 16.25
N SER A 215 -10.64 10.44 16.89
CA SER A 215 -11.66 10.11 17.88
C SER A 215 -11.28 10.60 19.28
N SER A 216 -12.29 10.82 20.13
CA SER A 216 -12.07 11.16 21.54
C SER A 216 -11.42 10.02 22.34
N ASN A 217 -11.83 8.78 22.10
CA ASN A 217 -11.33 7.58 22.80
C ASN A 217 -11.38 6.30 21.95
N GLY A 218 -11.68 6.40 20.65
CA GLY A 218 -11.76 5.27 19.71
C GLY A 218 -10.69 5.31 18.63
N GLY A 219 -11.03 4.75 17.47
CA GLY A 219 -10.17 4.64 16.30
C GLY A 219 -9.17 3.48 16.33
N PHE A 220 -9.26 2.62 17.33
CA PHE A 220 -8.55 1.33 17.36
C PHE A 220 -9.56 0.23 17.65
N MET A 221 -9.50 -0.86 16.91
CA MET A 221 -10.39 -2.01 17.11
C MET A 221 -9.85 -2.94 18.19
N SER A 222 -10.75 -3.72 18.80
CA SER A 222 -10.36 -4.78 19.73
C SER A 222 -9.42 -5.76 19.03
N ASP A 223 -8.29 -6.07 19.66
CA ASP A 223 -7.32 -7.09 19.23
C ASP A 223 -7.59 -8.47 19.87
N CYS A 224 -8.72 -8.61 20.58
CA CYS A 224 -9.20 -9.88 21.08
C CYS A 224 -9.85 -10.72 19.96
N ASN A 225 -9.64 -12.04 19.99
CA ASN A 225 -10.28 -13.00 19.08
C ASN A 225 -10.03 -12.73 17.58
N LEU A 226 -8.86 -12.19 17.25
CA LEU A 226 -8.47 -11.98 15.86
C LEU A 226 -8.28 -13.33 15.14
N PRO A 227 -8.46 -13.37 13.81
CA PRO A 227 -8.05 -14.52 12.99
C PRO A 227 -6.59 -14.91 13.26
N SER A 228 -6.25 -16.20 13.11
CA SER A 228 -4.89 -16.69 13.40
C SER A 228 -3.80 -16.09 12.51
N THR A 229 -4.17 -15.54 11.37
CA THR A 229 -3.27 -14.81 10.45
C THR A 229 -3.03 -13.37 10.88
N MET A 230 -3.95 -12.78 11.66
CA MET A 230 -3.88 -11.38 12.06
C MET A 230 -3.11 -11.20 13.37
N VAL A 231 -1.98 -10.50 13.30
CA VAL A 231 -1.10 -10.21 14.43
C VAL A 231 -1.08 -8.71 14.69
N VAL A 232 -1.54 -8.31 15.87
CA VAL A 232 -1.59 -6.90 16.32
C VAL A 232 -0.86 -6.78 17.66
N GLY A 233 0.09 -5.86 17.76
CA GLY A 233 0.91 -5.70 18.96
C GLY A 233 1.92 -4.55 18.88
N ASN A 234 2.41 -4.12 20.04
CA ASN A 234 3.38 -3.03 20.21
C ASN A 234 2.95 -1.69 19.59
N ASN A 235 1.65 -1.48 19.34
CA ASN A 235 1.19 -0.24 18.73
C ASN A 235 1.02 0.85 19.79
N THR A 236 1.25 2.10 19.38
CA THR A 236 0.94 3.29 20.19
C THR A 236 -0.25 4.01 19.58
N VAL A 237 -1.37 4.02 20.29
CA VAL A 237 -2.58 4.76 19.88
C VAL A 237 -2.62 6.09 20.62
N CYS A 238 -2.89 7.17 19.90
CA CYS A 238 -3.03 8.51 20.45
C CYS A 238 -4.43 9.01 20.14
N ASN A 239 -5.25 9.27 21.16
CA ASN A 239 -6.58 9.85 21.02
C ASN A 239 -6.78 11.00 22.01
N GLU A 240 -7.87 11.77 21.90
CA GLU A 240 -8.08 12.99 22.70
C GLU A 240 -7.94 12.73 24.21
N LYS A 241 -8.53 11.63 24.71
CA LYS A 241 -8.59 11.30 26.14
C LYS A 241 -7.43 10.44 26.63
N GLY A 242 -6.64 9.86 25.73
CA GLY A 242 -5.64 8.85 26.05
C GLY A 242 -6.23 7.60 26.71
N GLN A 243 -7.37 7.14 26.21
CA GLN A 243 -8.13 6.02 26.80
C GLN A 243 -8.64 5.07 25.73
N TRP A 244 -8.79 3.79 26.08
CA TRP A 244 -9.45 2.81 25.23
C TRP A 244 -10.98 2.92 25.34
N SER A 245 -11.68 2.78 24.21
CA SER A 245 -13.14 2.54 24.17
C SER A 245 -13.50 1.06 23.99
N VAL A 246 -12.50 0.22 23.73
CA VAL A 246 -12.64 -1.22 23.45
C VAL A 246 -11.75 -2.04 24.38
N LYS A 247 -12.02 -3.34 24.49
CA LYS A 247 -11.14 -4.26 25.20
C LYS A 247 -9.87 -4.50 24.39
N ILE A 248 -8.72 -4.44 25.06
CA ILE A 248 -7.42 -4.81 24.51
C ILE A 248 -6.92 -6.05 25.22
N CYS A 249 -6.55 -7.07 24.45
CA CYS A 249 -6.04 -8.36 24.88
C CYS A 249 -4.52 -8.46 24.76
N ASN A 250 -3.89 -7.79 23.79
CA ASN A 250 -2.44 -7.72 23.72
C ASN A 250 -1.93 -6.49 24.51
N THR A 251 -1.38 -6.73 25.69
CA THR A 251 -0.92 -5.68 26.62
C THR A 251 0.27 -4.87 26.12
N SER A 252 0.89 -5.27 25.01
CA SER A 252 1.92 -4.48 24.35
C SER A 252 1.36 -3.25 23.61
N ASN A 253 0.06 -3.24 23.27
CA ASN A 253 -0.60 -2.06 22.70
C ASN A 253 -0.83 -1.02 23.80
N THR A 254 -0.51 0.24 23.52
CA THR A 254 -0.63 1.36 24.47
C THR A 254 -1.52 2.46 23.91
N VAL A 255 -2.14 3.22 24.81
CA VAL A 255 -2.93 4.41 24.46
C VAL A 255 -2.44 5.62 25.24
N THR A 256 -2.35 6.77 24.57
CA THR A 256 -1.91 8.04 25.15
C THR A 256 -2.76 9.20 24.61
N GLY A 257 -2.67 10.36 25.25
CA GLY A 257 -3.29 11.59 24.72
C GLY A 257 -2.67 11.99 23.38
N TRP A 258 -3.32 12.88 22.65
CA TRP A 258 -2.74 13.40 21.40
C TRP A 258 -1.34 13.99 21.62
N PRO A 259 -0.40 13.71 20.69
CA PRO A 259 0.92 14.31 20.72
C PRO A 259 0.84 15.80 20.42
N SER A 260 1.87 16.55 20.82
CA SER A 260 2.03 17.93 20.35
C SER A 260 2.39 17.99 18.87
N ASP A 261 2.10 19.12 18.21
CA ASP A 261 2.49 19.35 16.82
C ASP A 261 4.01 19.19 16.60
N SER A 262 4.81 19.64 17.57
CA SER A 262 6.28 19.51 17.50
C SER A 262 6.72 18.04 17.51
N GLN A 263 6.05 17.20 18.30
CA GLN A 263 6.30 15.77 18.34
C GLN A 263 5.87 15.10 17.03
N MET A 264 4.72 15.48 16.47
CA MET A 264 4.27 14.99 15.16
C MET A 264 5.26 15.31 14.04
N ILE A 265 5.78 16.54 14.01
CA ILE A 265 6.80 16.95 13.04
C ILE A 265 8.10 16.16 13.25
N GLN A 266 8.51 15.92 14.49
CA GLN A 266 9.71 15.14 14.79
C GLN A 266 9.57 13.69 14.30
N TRP A 267 8.41 13.08 14.56
CA TRP A 267 8.05 11.75 14.12
C TRP A 267 8.04 11.64 12.59
N ALA A 268 7.39 12.57 11.88
CA ALA A 268 7.42 12.62 10.42
C ALA A 268 8.86 12.70 9.90
N LYS A 269 9.67 13.63 10.44
CA LYS A 269 11.08 13.76 10.06
C LYS A 269 11.88 12.48 10.32
N ALA A 270 11.62 11.74 11.39
CA ALA A 270 12.31 10.50 11.69
C ALA A 270 12.02 9.39 10.67
N LYS A 271 10.79 9.34 10.13
CA LYS A 271 10.40 8.40 9.07
C LYS A 271 10.99 8.73 7.70
N LEU A 272 11.20 10.01 7.43
CA LEU A 272 11.62 10.51 6.11
C LEU A 272 13.13 10.76 5.99
N ARG A 273 13.89 10.69 7.09
CA ARG A 273 15.36 10.84 7.07
C ARG A 273 16.04 9.53 6.68
N GLU A 274 17.14 9.65 5.94
CA GLU A 274 18.03 8.53 5.69
C GLU A 274 18.61 8.02 7.02
N LYS A 275 18.45 6.72 7.29
CA LYS A 275 19.47 6.01 8.06
C LYS A 275 20.65 5.85 7.11
N LEU A 276 21.50 6.87 7.03
CA LEU A 276 22.82 6.80 6.40
C LEU A 276 23.65 5.71 7.09
#